data_AF-A0A3B8WIU5-F1
#
_entry.id   AF-A0A3B8WIU5-F1
#
_cell.length_a   1.000
_cell.length_b   1.000
_cell.length_c   1.000
_cell.angle_alpha   90.00
_cell.angle_beta   90.00
_cell.angle_gamma   90.00
#
_symmetry.space_group_name_H-M   'P 1'
#
loop_
_entity.id
_entity.type
_entity.pdbx_description
1 polymer ?
#
loop_
_entity_poly.entity_id
_entity_poly.type
_entity_poly.pdbx_seq_one_letter_code
_entity_poly.pdbx_strand_id
1 'polypeptide(L)' 'NVARRLKHSIRANDVVGRRGGDEFVIITGPLTNDADAQPIARKMIQVLN' A
#
# COMPACT_ATOMS: atom_id res chain seq x y z
N ASN A 1 3.75 -10.35 -10.61
CA ASN A 1 4.77 -9.31 -10.33
C ASN A 1 4.25 -8.40 -9.23
N VAL A 2 5.01 -8.24 -8.13
CA VAL A 2 4.58 -7.58 -6.88
C VAL A 2 4.15 -6.13 -7.13
N ALA A 3 4.95 -5.37 -7.88
CA ALA A 3 4.65 -3.97 -8.20
C ALA A 3 3.27 -3.79 -8.88
N ARG A 4 2.92 -4.70 -9.79
CA ARG A 4 1.61 -4.69 -10.45
C ARG A 4 0.49 -5.00 -9.46
N ARG A 5 0.67 -5.97 -8.57
CA ARG A 5 -0.33 -6.34 -7.56
C ARG A 5 -0.61 -5.17 -6.62
N LEU A 6 0.46 -4.53 -6.11
CA LEU A 6 0.35 -3.36 -5.24
C LEU A 6 -0.29 -2.16 -5.96
N LYS A 7 0.12 -1.85 -7.20
CA LYS A 7 -0.47 -0.73 -7.97
C LYS A 7 -1.99 -0.88 -8.17
N HIS A 8 -2.50 -2.10 -8.31
CA HIS A 8 -3.95 -2.33 -8.47
C HIS A 8 -4.70 -2.49 -7.15
N SER A 9 -4.00 -2.57 -6.01
CA SER A 9 -4.64 -2.76 -4.70
C SER A 9 -4.76 -1.47 -3.88
N ILE A 10 -4.02 -0.42 -4.20
CA ILE A 10 -4.09 0.87 -3.49
C ILE A 10 -5.33 1.69 -3.89
N ARG A 11 -5.71 2.65 -3.05
CA ARG A 11 -6.80 3.60 -3.35
C ARG A 11 -6.30 4.64 -4.36
N ALA A 12 -7.22 5.38 -4.99
CA ALA A 12 -6.88 6.39 -6.00
C ALA A 12 -5.98 7.52 -5.47
N ASN A 13 -6.12 7.90 -4.20
CA ASN A 13 -5.32 8.97 -3.57
C ASN A 13 -4.04 8.48 -2.90
N ASP A 14 -3.78 7.17 -2.93
CA ASP A 14 -2.55 6.62 -2.38
C ASP A 14 -1.50 6.49 -3.50
N VAL A 15 -0.23 6.52 -3.13
CA VAL A 15 0.89 6.36 -4.07
C VAL A 15 1.72 5.15 -3.65
N VAL A 16 2.04 4.28 -4.61
CA VAL A 16 3.03 3.20 -4.41
C VAL A 16 4.33 3.54 -5.14
N GLY A 17 5.45 3.44 -4.44
CA GLY A 17 6.80 3.56 -4.97
C GLY A 17 7.62 2.30 -4.69
N ARG A 18 8.60 2.02 -5.57
CA ARG A 18 9.63 1.00 -5.32
C ARG A 18 10.92 1.72 -4.94
N ARG A 19 11.45 1.45 -3.75
CA ARG A 19 12.68 2.11 -3.27
C ARG A 19 13.95 1.43 -3.80
N GLY A 20 13.93 0.11 -3.87
CA GLY A 20 15.05 -0.71 -4.36
C GLY A 20 14.81 -2.18 -4.01
N GLY A 21 15.41 -3.12 -4.74
CA GLY A 21 15.21 -4.56 -4.50
C GLY A 21 13.72 -4.91 -4.39
N ASP A 22 13.33 -5.60 -3.31
CA ASP A 22 11.93 -5.95 -3.03
C ASP A 22 11.25 -4.99 -2.03
N GLU A 23 11.83 -3.81 -1.78
CA GLU A 23 11.25 -2.79 -0.92
C GLU A 23 10.27 -1.88 -1.65
N PHE A 24 9.07 -1.76 -1.07
CA PHE A 24 7.99 -0.89 -1.53
C PHE A 24 7.57 0.08 -0.43
N VAL A 25 7.18 1.28 -0.85
CA VAL A 25 6.65 2.33 0.03
C VAL A 25 5.27 2.71 -0.46
N ILE A 26 4.32 2.86 0.47
CA ILE A 26 3.00 3.41 0.19
C ILE A 26 2.85 4.71 0.97
N ILE A 27 2.55 5.79 0.26
CA ILE A 27 2.18 7.07 0.84
C ILE A 27 0.67 7.14 0.77
N THR A 28 0.02 7.18 1.93
CA THR A 28 -1.45 7.26 1.99
C THR A 28 -1.91 8.68 1.76
N GLY A 29 -3.12 8.83 1.21
CA GLY A 29 -3.86 10.08 1.36
C GLY A 29 -4.14 10.39 2.84
N PRO A 30 -4.80 11.53 3.13
CA PRO A 30 -5.14 11.91 4.50
C PRO A 30 -5.88 10.80 5.25
N LEU A 31 -5.39 10.50 6.45
CA LEU A 31 -6.05 9.62 7.40
C LEU A 31 -6.68 10.49 8.50
N THR A 32 -7.82 10.05 9.04
CA THR A 32 -8.52 10.76 10.11
C THR A 32 -7.91 10.43 11.47
N ASN A 33 -7.48 9.18 11.65
CA ASN A 33 -6.79 8.71 12.86
C ASN A 33 -5.95 7.46 12.56
N ASP A 34 -5.16 7.04 13.55
CA ASP A 34 -4.25 5.89 13.42
C ASP A 34 -4.96 4.56 13.08
N ALA A 35 -6.23 4.40 13.48
CA ALA A 35 -6.98 3.18 13.17
C ALA A 35 -7.26 3.02 11.68
N ASP A 36 -7.23 4.10 10.90
CA ASP A 36 -7.41 4.06 9.44
C ASP A 36 -6.24 3.38 8.71
N ALA A 37 -5.04 3.36 9.32
CA ALA A 37 -3.86 2.73 8.73
C ALA A 37 -3.92 1.20 8.78
N GLN A 38 -4.52 0.65 9.83
CA GLN A 38 -4.59 -0.80 10.07
C GLN A 38 -5.27 -1.61 8.95
N PRO A 39 -6.45 -1.21 8.40
CA PRO A 39 -7.05 -1.92 7.27
C PRO A 39 -6.23 -1.81 5.98
N ILE A 40 -5.49 -0.72 5.78
CA ILE A 40 -4.59 -0.56 4.62
C ILE A 40 -3.47 -1.59 4.71
N ALA A 41 -2.79 -1.68 5.86
CA ALA A 41 -1.72 -2.65 6.09
C ALA A 41 -2.22 -4.11 5.93
N ARG A 42 -3.39 -4.45 6.49
CA ARG A 42 -3.99 -5.79 6.33
C ARG A 42 -4.24 -6.15 4.87
N LYS A 43 -4.77 -5.20 4.09
CA LYS A 43 -4.98 -5.40 2.65
C LYS A 43 -3.66 -5.68 1.93
N MET A 44 -2.58 -4.99 2.29
CA MET A 44 -1.28 -5.22 1.66
C MET A 44 -0.73 -6.61 1.94
N ILE A 45 -0.89 -7.14 3.15
CA ILE A 45 -0.51 -8.52 3.48
C ILE A 45 -1.29 -9.52 2.62
N GLN A 46 -2.61 -9.35 2.50
CA GLN A 46 -3.46 -10.20 1.65
C GLN A 46 -3.08 -10.13 0.17
N VAL A 47 -2.66 -8.95 -0.30
CA VAL A 47 -2.23 -8.74 -1.69
C VAL A 47 -0.85 -9.33 -1.97
N LEU A 48 -0.03 -9.61 -0.95
CA LEU A 48 1.31 -10.17 -1.12
C LEU A 48 1.32 -11.70 -1.02
N ASN A 49 0.48 -12.27 -0.16
CA ASN A 49 0.21 -13.72 -0.09
C ASN A 49 -0.34 -14.25 -1.42
#